data_AF-A0A536B2N3-F1
#
_entry.id   AF-A0A536B2N3-F1
#
_cell.length_a   1.000
_cell.length_b   1.000
_cell.length_c   1.000
_cell.angle_alpha   90.00
_cell.angle_beta   90.00
_cell.angle_gamma   90.00
#
_symmetry.space_group_name_H-M   'P 1'
#
loop_
_entity.id
_entity.type
_entity.pdbx_description
1 polymer ?
#
loop_
_entity_poly.entity_id
_entity_poly.type
_entity_poly.pdbx_seq_one_letter_code
_entity_poly.pdbx_strand_id
1 'polypeptide(L)'
;MLRTMSPPGWMSCSLKSAKTPGCCSTSNRYLKPLTIAAIHGSTLGGGAEIALLCDIVIAADDTVLGFPEIKLAAFPPVAAAWLPERCAWPLAMRLLLGETIDARAAEHAGLVSQVVEKARLAQTADGVATELAAHSAVALRGLTRATRGQRAPAVLQRLDAAIATYKAAVAPSRDADEGIRAFLDKRAPAWSHH
;
A
#
# COMPACT_ATOMS: atom_id res chain seq x y z
N MET A 1 14.90 6.53 -3.26
CA MET A 1 14.29 6.50 -1.93
C MET A 1 13.17 7.54 -1.93
N LEU A 2 11.94 7.15 -2.27
CA LEU A 2 10.79 8.06 -2.12
C LEU A 2 10.40 8.01 -0.64
N ARG A 3 10.72 9.07 0.12
CA ARG A 3 10.15 9.32 1.44
C ARG A 3 8.90 10.17 1.21
N THR A 4 7.72 9.62 1.38
CA THR A 4 6.48 10.41 1.43
C THR A 4 6.36 11.03 2.82
N MET A 5 6.10 12.33 2.89
CA MET A 5 5.80 13.02 4.15
C MET A 5 4.44 12.51 4.67
N SER A 6 4.36 12.18 5.96
CA SER A 6 3.14 11.75 6.64
C SER A 6 3.02 12.48 7.98
N PRO A 7 1.80 12.60 8.56
CA PRO A 7 1.56 13.32 9.82
C PRO A 7 2.40 12.76 11.00
N PRO A 8 2.56 13.51 12.11
CA PRO A 8 3.37 13.07 13.23
C PRO A 8 2.82 11.77 13.82
N GLY A 9 3.58 10.67 13.70
CA GLY A 9 3.20 9.34 14.15
C GLY A 9 3.08 8.28 13.04
N TRP A 10 3.09 8.68 11.76
CA TRP A 10 3.11 7.76 10.62
C TRP A 10 4.53 7.75 10.03
N MET A 11 5.27 6.64 10.19
CA MET A 11 6.68 6.56 9.77
C MET A 11 6.93 5.53 8.65
N SER A 12 7.95 5.87 7.86
CA SER A 12 8.45 5.36 6.56
C SER A 12 8.08 3.95 6.07
N CYS A 13 7.45 3.92 4.89
CA CYS A 13 7.60 2.81 3.93
C CYS A 13 8.90 3.01 3.12
N SER A 14 9.78 1.99 3.09
CA SER A 14 10.99 2.01 2.25
C SER A 14 10.73 1.21 0.97
N LEU A 15 10.56 1.92 -0.15
CA LEU A 15 10.47 1.32 -1.49
C LEU A 15 11.87 1.07 -2.04
N LYS A 16 12.23 -0.21 -2.24
CA LYS A 16 13.41 -0.61 -2.99
C LYS A 16 13.00 -1.10 -4.39
N SER A 17 13.77 -0.66 -5.39
CA SER A 17 13.65 -1.11 -6.78
C SER A 17 14.98 -1.73 -7.17
N ALA A 18 14.96 -2.98 -7.65
CA ALA A 18 16.15 -3.62 -8.20
C ALA A 18 16.52 -2.94 -9.53
N LYS A 19 17.68 -2.28 -9.59
CA LYS A 19 18.29 -1.79 -10.85
C LYS A 19 19.35 -2.79 -11.30
N THR A 20 19.22 -3.32 -12.51
CA THR A 20 20.27 -4.15 -13.14
C THR A 20 21.30 -3.25 -13.85
N PRO A 21 22.61 -3.41 -13.62
CA PRO A 21 23.63 -2.67 -14.38
C PRO A 21 23.67 -3.12 -15.86
N GLY A 22 23.81 -2.18 -16.80
CA GLY A 22 24.15 -2.49 -18.21
C GLY A 22 23.03 -2.44 -19.27
N CYS A 23 21.81 -1.98 -18.95
CA CYS A 23 20.76 -1.85 -19.96
C CYS A 23 20.84 -0.50 -20.72
N CYS A 24 21.53 -0.49 -21.86
CA CYS A 24 21.60 0.64 -22.79
C CYS A 24 20.19 1.07 -23.28
N SER A 25 19.92 2.35 -23.08
CA SER A 25 18.98 3.27 -23.73
C SER A 25 17.84 2.76 -24.63
N THR A 26 16.66 3.31 -24.31
CA THR A 26 15.55 3.72 -25.20
C THR A 26 14.40 2.72 -25.40
N SER A 27 13.18 3.22 -25.10
CA SER A 27 11.88 2.72 -25.61
C SER A 27 11.06 1.70 -24.81
N ASN A 28 11.25 1.54 -23.49
CA ASN A 28 10.26 0.78 -22.71
C ASN A 28 9.99 1.35 -21.30
N ARG A 29 9.28 2.48 -21.25
CA ARG A 29 8.79 3.09 -19.99
C ARG A 29 7.73 2.25 -19.27
N TYR A 30 7.31 1.11 -19.84
CA TYR A 30 6.19 0.30 -19.35
C TYR A 30 6.60 -1.00 -18.64
N LEU A 31 7.89 -1.34 -18.55
CA LEU A 31 8.33 -2.51 -17.77
C LEU A 31 8.94 -2.06 -16.44
N LYS A 32 8.08 -1.66 -15.50
CA LYS A 32 8.50 -1.37 -14.13
C LYS A 32 9.04 -2.66 -13.49
N PRO A 33 10.19 -2.61 -12.78
CA PRO A 33 10.71 -3.76 -12.06
C PRO A 33 9.72 -4.24 -10.99
N LEU A 34 9.90 -5.48 -10.53
CA LEU A 34 9.24 -5.97 -9.32
C LEU A 34 9.56 -5.05 -8.14
N THR A 35 8.56 -4.79 -7.30
CA THR A 35 8.67 -3.90 -6.14
C THR A 35 8.53 -4.68 -4.84
N ILE A 36 9.42 -4.34 -3.90
CA ILE A 36 9.44 -4.91 -2.55
C ILE A 36 9.14 -3.78 -1.57
N ALA A 37 8.16 -4.00 -0.70
CA ALA A 37 7.92 -3.18 0.48
C ALA A 37 8.51 -3.87 1.71
N ALA A 38 9.32 -3.15 2.46
CA ALA A 38 9.73 -3.52 3.81
C ALA A 38 9.04 -2.56 4.80
N ILE A 39 8.15 -3.09 5.63
CA ILE A 39 7.29 -2.30 6.53
C ILE A 39 7.52 -2.67 7.99
N HIS A 40 7.41 -1.70 8.89
CA HIS A 40 7.54 -1.88 10.34
C HIS A 40 6.72 -0.84 11.10
N GLY A 41 6.37 -1.13 12.35
CA GLY A 41 5.56 -0.24 13.18
C GLY A 41 4.20 0.12 12.54
N SER A 42 3.69 1.31 12.84
CA SER A 42 2.41 1.79 12.30
C SER A 42 2.51 2.14 10.81
N THR A 43 2.10 1.19 9.98
CA THR A 43 1.99 1.33 8.52
C THR A 43 0.52 1.58 8.18
N LEU A 44 0.12 2.85 8.22
CA LEU A 44 -1.29 3.26 8.09
C LEU A 44 -1.53 4.14 6.86
N GLY A 45 -2.76 4.08 6.36
CA GLY A 45 -3.29 4.91 5.28
C GLY A 45 -2.45 4.86 4.02
N GLY A 46 -2.01 6.01 3.50
CA GLY A 46 -1.18 6.07 2.28
C GLY A 46 0.10 5.20 2.32
N GLY A 47 0.71 5.01 3.50
CA GLY A 47 1.85 4.10 3.66
C GLY A 47 1.45 2.62 3.48
N ALA A 48 0.27 2.25 3.98
CA ALA A 48 -0.33 0.93 3.77
C ALA A 48 -0.76 0.72 2.31
N GLU A 49 -1.31 1.76 1.66
CA GLU A 49 -1.68 1.71 0.23
C GLU A 49 -0.46 1.47 -0.66
N ILE A 50 0.67 2.10 -0.36
CA ILE A 50 1.94 1.85 -1.08
C ILE A 50 2.41 0.40 -0.89
N ALA A 51 2.34 -0.12 0.34
CA ALA A 51 2.70 -1.51 0.62
C ALA A 51 1.79 -2.49 -0.15
N LEU A 52 0.48 -2.24 -0.14
CA LEU A 52 -0.53 -3.02 -0.86
C LEU A 52 -0.29 -3.06 -2.39
N LEU A 53 0.30 -2.00 -2.95
CA LEU A 53 0.66 -1.93 -4.38
C LEU A 53 1.93 -2.70 -4.73
N CYS A 54 2.76 -3.06 -3.75
CA CYS A 54 3.98 -3.81 -4.01
C CYS A 54 3.69 -5.27 -4.37
N ASP A 55 4.64 -5.91 -5.07
CA ASP A 55 4.52 -7.33 -5.44
C ASP A 55 4.87 -8.23 -4.26
N ILE A 56 5.85 -7.82 -3.46
CA ILE A 56 6.31 -8.53 -2.26
C ILE A 56 6.26 -7.55 -1.08
N VAL A 57 5.64 -7.98 0.02
CA VAL A 57 5.57 -7.20 1.27
C VAL A 57 6.21 -8.03 2.38
N ILE A 58 7.21 -7.47 3.03
CA ILE A 58 7.95 -8.04 4.15
C ILE A 58 7.66 -7.16 5.35
N ALA A 59 7.16 -7.74 6.43
CA ALA A 59 6.82 -6.98 7.63
C ALA A 59 7.75 -7.32 8.78
N ALA A 60 8.09 -6.33 9.61
CA ALA A 60 8.59 -6.58 10.94
C ALA A 60 7.46 -7.12 11.83
N ASP A 61 7.83 -7.89 12.84
CA ASP A 61 6.94 -8.39 13.91
C ASP A 61 6.17 -7.28 14.65
N ASP A 62 6.73 -6.07 14.72
CA ASP A 62 6.07 -4.89 15.32
C ASP A 62 5.10 -4.15 14.38
N THR A 63 4.83 -4.68 13.18
CA THR A 63 3.99 -4.00 12.19
C THR A 63 2.52 -4.03 12.58
N VAL A 64 1.88 -2.86 12.48
CA VAL A 64 0.43 -2.68 12.49
C VAL A 64 0.01 -2.06 11.17
N LEU A 65 -0.78 -2.79 10.38
CA LEU A 65 -1.27 -2.38 9.07
C LEU A 65 -2.73 -1.94 9.15
N GLY A 66 -3.12 -0.89 8.43
CA GLY A 66 -4.53 -0.49 8.36
C GLY A 66 -4.81 0.76 7.55
N PHE A 67 -6.09 1.06 7.36
CA PHE A 67 -6.56 2.17 6.53
C PHE A 67 -7.60 3.00 7.29
N PRO A 68 -7.15 3.87 8.22
CA PRO A 68 -8.02 4.57 9.17
C PRO A 68 -8.71 5.82 8.59
N GLU A 69 -8.65 6.07 7.29
CA GLU A 69 -9.18 7.28 6.64
C GLU A 69 -10.66 7.54 6.95
N ILE A 70 -11.46 6.50 7.17
CA ILE A 70 -12.87 6.63 7.54
C ILE A 70 -13.07 7.41 8.84
N LYS A 71 -12.08 7.40 9.74
CA LYS A 71 -12.11 8.17 11.00
C LYS A 71 -11.98 9.68 10.76
N LEU A 72 -11.60 10.09 9.55
CA LEU A 72 -11.44 11.47 9.10
C LEU A 72 -12.51 11.88 8.08
N ALA A 73 -13.62 11.14 8.00
CA ALA A 73 -14.64 11.29 6.96
C ALA A 73 -14.06 11.21 5.53
N ALA A 74 -13.07 10.35 5.34
CA ALA A 74 -12.44 10.03 4.07
C ALA A 74 -12.50 8.53 3.80
N PHE A 75 -12.03 8.07 2.64
CA PHE A 75 -11.75 6.64 2.42
C PHE A 75 -10.51 6.49 1.54
N PRO A 76 -9.78 5.36 1.66
CA PRO A 76 -8.54 5.10 0.91
C PRO A 76 -8.85 4.58 -0.52
N PRO A 77 -8.71 5.38 -1.60
CA PRO A 77 -9.16 4.95 -2.93
C PRO A 77 -8.36 3.77 -3.48
N VAL A 78 -7.06 3.69 -3.16
CA VAL A 78 -6.20 2.58 -3.59
C VAL A 78 -6.56 1.31 -2.83
N ALA A 79 -6.75 1.40 -1.51
CA ALA A 79 -7.13 0.24 -0.72
C ALA A 79 -8.54 -0.26 -1.09
N ALA A 80 -9.50 0.64 -1.32
CA ALA A 80 -10.84 0.29 -1.77
C ALA A 80 -10.82 -0.46 -3.12
N ALA A 81 -9.91 -0.09 -4.02
CA ALA A 81 -9.73 -0.75 -5.29
C ALA A 81 -8.94 -2.08 -5.20
N TRP A 82 -7.99 -2.23 -4.27
CA TRP A 82 -7.07 -3.37 -4.25
C TRP A 82 -7.34 -4.44 -3.19
N LEU A 83 -7.82 -4.08 -1.99
CA LEU A 83 -8.02 -5.06 -0.91
C LEU A 83 -8.93 -6.24 -1.29
N PRO A 84 -10.03 -6.04 -2.05
CA PRO A 84 -10.89 -7.15 -2.48
C PRO A 84 -10.19 -8.20 -3.35
N GLU A 85 -9.04 -7.87 -3.96
CA GLU A 85 -8.22 -8.83 -4.74
C GLU A 85 -7.09 -9.46 -3.92
N ARG A 86 -6.85 -8.93 -2.72
CA ARG A 86 -5.67 -9.24 -1.91
C ARG A 86 -6.02 -10.05 -0.68
N CYS A 87 -7.27 -10.00 -0.21
CA CYS A 87 -7.75 -10.79 0.92
C CYS A 87 -9.25 -11.06 0.82
N ALA A 88 -9.77 -11.86 1.75
CA ALA A 88 -11.19 -12.17 1.80
C ALA A 88 -12.04 -10.91 2.03
N TRP A 89 -13.20 -10.83 1.36
CA TRP A 89 -14.09 -9.68 1.42
C TRP A 89 -14.43 -9.18 2.84
N PRO A 90 -14.77 -10.04 3.82
CA PRO A 90 -15.04 -9.56 5.18
C PRO A 90 -13.84 -8.87 5.84
N LEU A 91 -12.62 -9.37 5.60
CA LEU A 91 -11.42 -8.75 6.12
C LEU A 91 -11.14 -7.42 5.42
N ALA A 92 -11.28 -7.37 4.09
CA ALA A 92 -11.15 -6.14 3.32
C ALA A 92 -12.07 -5.05 3.87
N MET A 93 -13.34 -5.38 4.14
CA MET A 93 -14.31 -4.42 4.69
C MET A 93 -13.95 -3.94 6.10
N ARG A 94 -13.51 -4.83 6.99
CA ARG A 94 -13.05 -4.43 8.34
C ARG A 94 -11.89 -3.44 8.27
N LEU A 95 -10.90 -3.72 7.41
CA LEU A 95 -9.76 -2.83 7.20
C LEU A 95 -10.16 -1.48 6.60
N LEU A 96 -11.08 -1.46 5.64
CA LEU A 96 -11.62 -0.23 5.04
C LEU A 96 -12.49 0.59 6.00
N LEU A 97 -13.09 -0.06 7.01
CA LEU A 97 -13.80 0.57 8.12
C LEU A 97 -12.87 1.02 9.25
N GLY A 98 -11.55 1.01 9.02
CA GLY A 98 -10.56 1.62 9.91
C GLY A 98 -10.09 0.72 11.04
N GLU A 99 -10.36 -0.58 10.98
CA GLU A 99 -9.67 -1.57 11.80
C GLU A 99 -8.21 -1.75 11.34
N THR A 100 -7.37 -2.21 12.26
CA THR A 100 -5.98 -2.54 12.00
C THR A 100 -5.74 -4.03 12.16
N ILE A 101 -4.74 -4.55 11.45
CA ILE A 101 -4.29 -5.94 11.50
C ILE A 101 -2.80 -5.97 11.87
N ASP A 102 -2.42 -6.89 12.76
CA ASP A 102 -1.01 -7.10 13.10
C ASP A 102 -0.25 -7.85 12.00
N ALA A 103 1.08 -7.87 12.10
CA ALA A 103 1.96 -8.48 11.12
C ALA A 103 1.63 -9.95 10.83
N ARG A 104 1.36 -10.76 11.87
CA ARG A 104 1.12 -12.21 11.74
C ARG A 104 -0.23 -12.51 11.13
N ALA A 105 -1.26 -11.79 11.54
CA ALA A 105 -2.58 -11.88 10.93
C ALA A 105 -2.54 -11.41 9.46
N ALA A 106 -1.75 -10.37 9.14
CA ALA A 106 -1.55 -9.91 7.77
C ALA A 106 -0.83 -10.95 6.89
N GLU A 107 0.15 -11.68 7.45
CA GLU A 107 0.81 -12.81 6.81
C GLU A 107 -0.16 -13.96 6.54
N HIS A 108 -0.96 -14.34 7.54
CA HIS A 108 -1.98 -15.38 7.39
C HIS A 108 -3.05 -15.01 6.35
N ALA A 109 -3.39 -13.73 6.25
CA ALA A 109 -4.34 -13.21 5.26
C ALA A 109 -3.75 -13.06 3.84
N GLY A 110 -2.45 -13.28 3.65
CA GLY A 110 -1.76 -13.12 2.37
C GLY A 110 -1.49 -11.67 1.95
N LEU A 111 -1.68 -10.70 2.86
CA LEU A 111 -1.34 -9.30 2.65
C LEU A 111 0.17 -9.04 2.81
N VAL A 112 0.83 -9.88 3.60
CA VAL A 112 2.28 -9.89 3.85
C VAL A 112 2.82 -11.26 3.43
N SER A 113 3.96 -11.28 2.75
CA SER A 113 4.60 -12.52 2.29
C SER A 113 5.43 -13.22 3.36
N GLN A 114 6.02 -12.46 4.27
CA GLN A 114 6.79 -12.98 5.41
C GLN A 114 6.90 -11.94 6.53
N VAL A 115 6.89 -12.43 7.77
CA VAL A 115 7.14 -11.63 8.98
C VAL A 115 8.46 -12.02 9.62
N VAL A 116 9.30 -11.01 9.91
CA VAL A 116 10.62 -11.19 10.52
C VAL A 116 10.80 -10.29 11.73
N GLU A 117 11.77 -10.59 12.59
CA GLU A 117 12.21 -9.65 13.63
C GLU A 117 12.57 -8.30 12.99
N LYS A 118 12.14 -7.18 13.60
CA LYS A 118 12.44 -5.83 13.10
C LYS A 118 13.92 -5.61 12.77
N ALA A 119 14.83 -6.15 13.58
CA ALA A 119 16.28 -6.03 13.36
C ALA A 119 16.77 -6.69 12.06
N ARG A 120 16.04 -7.70 11.56
CA ARG A 120 16.37 -8.44 10.33
C ARG A 120 15.68 -7.88 9.08
N LEU A 121 14.67 -7.03 9.23
CA LEU A 121 13.81 -6.56 8.14
C LEU A 121 14.60 -6.05 6.93
N ALA A 122 15.58 -5.17 7.14
CA ALA A 122 16.38 -4.60 6.06
C ALA A 122 17.22 -5.66 5.35
N GLN A 123 17.88 -6.54 6.12
CA GLN A 123 18.68 -7.63 5.59
C GLN A 123 17.83 -8.62 4.78
N THR A 124 16.66 -8.99 5.28
CA THR A 124 15.73 -9.88 4.59
C THR A 124 15.26 -9.26 3.27
N ALA A 125 14.86 -7.99 3.27
CA ALA A 125 14.45 -7.30 2.05
C ALA A 125 15.57 -7.19 1.01
N ASP A 126 16.81 -6.96 1.45
CA ASP A 126 17.98 -6.97 0.57
C ASP A 126 18.30 -8.36 0.02
N GLY A 127 18.17 -9.40 0.85
CA GLY A 127 18.31 -10.79 0.41
C GLY A 127 17.34 -11.13 -0.73
N VAL A 128 16.06 -10.79 -0.59
CA VAL A 128 15.06 -10.99 -1.65
C VAL A 128 15.41 -10.18 -2.91
N ALA A 129 15.86 -8.93 -2.76
CA ALA A 129 16.27 -8.12 -3.91
C ALA A 129 17.49 -8.72 -4.65
N THR A 130 18.46 -9.26 -3.90
CA THR A 130 19.64 -9.94 -4.45
C THR A 130 19.25 -11.22 -5.17
N GLU A 131 18.35 -12.02 -4.60
CA GLU A 131 17.82 -13.23 -5.25
C GLU A 131 17.15 -12.89 -6.58
N LEU A 132 16.24 -11.90 -6.58
CA LEU A 132 15.60 -11.43 -7.81
C LEU A 132 16.63 -10.93 -8.84
N ALA A 133 17.67 -10.22 -8.40
CA ALA A 133 18.70 -9.69 -9.29
C ALA A 133 19.54 -10.79 -9.99
N ALA A 134 19.55 -12.02 -9.44
CA ALA A 134 20.24 -13.16 -10.06
C ALA A 134 19.46 -13.78 -11.23
N HIS A 135 18.16 -13.47 -11.38
CA HIS A 135 17.35 -13.97 -12.50
C HIS A 135 17.50 -13.14 -13.78
N SER A 136 17.13 -13.74 -14.91
CA SER A 136 17.05 -13.04 -16.19
C SER A 136 16.11 -11.85 -16.09
N ALA A 137 16.65 -10.65 -16.26
CA ALA A 137 15.86 -9.42 -16.23
C ALA A 137 14.77 -9.40 -17.33
N VAL A 138 15.00 -10.09 -18.46
CA VAL A 138 13.98 -10.27 -19.50
C VAL A 138 12.83 -11.14 -18.98
N ALA A 139 13.15 -12.25 -18.31
CA ALA A 139 12.14 -13.13 -17.72
C ALA A 139 11.33 -12.43 -16.62
N LEU A 140 11.98 -11.70 -15.71
CA LEU A 140 11.29 -10.96 -14.65
C LEU A 140 10.34 -9.89 -15.19
N ARG A 141 10.77 -9.14 -16.21
CA ARG A 141 9.91 -8.16 -16.87
C ARG A 141 8.76 -8.83 -17.62
N GLY A 142 9.02 -9.95 -18.29
CA GLY A 142 8.00 -10.76 -18.95
C GLY A 142 6.95 -11.27 -17.97
N LEU A 143 7.38 -11.83 -16.83
CA LEU A 143 6.52 -12.27 -15.73
C LEU A 143 5.66 -11.11 -15.22
N THR A 144 6.29 -9.97 -14.89
CA THR A 144 5.59 -8.78 -14.40
C THR A 144 4.51 -8.31 -15.38
N ARG A 145 4.80 -8.35 -16.69
CA ARG A 145 3.82 -7.99 -17.72
C ARG A 145 2.69 -9.02 -17.82
N ALA A 146 3.01 -10.30 -17.81
CA ALA A 146 2.02 -11.37 -17.92
C ALA A 146 1.05 -11.39 -16.74
N THR A 147 1.54 -11.15 -15.52
CA THR A 147 0.72 -11.19 -14.30
C THR A 147 -0.02 -9.88 -14.06
N ARG A 148 0.64 -8.72 -14.18
CA ARG A 148 -0.02 -7.41 -13.98
C ARG A 148 -0.98 -7.08 -15.13
N GLY A 149 -0.65 -7.46 -16.36
CA GLY A 149 -1.49 -7.18 -17.54
C GLY A 149 -2.88 -7.81 -17.44
N GLN A 150 -3.00 -8.99 -16.82
CA GLN A 150 -4.29 -9.64 -16.59
C GLN A 150 -5.11 -8.97 -15.47
N ARG A 151 -4.44 -8.52 -14.41
CA ARG A 151 -5.09 -7.83 -13.28
C ARG A 151 -5.45 -6.36 -13.58
N ALA A 152 -4.84 -5.75 -14.59
CA ALA A 152 -4.90 -4.31 -14.79
C ALA A 152 -6.29 -3.73 -15.10
N PRO A 153 -7.10 -4.27 -16.04
CA PRO A 153 -8.28 -3.52 -16.52
C PRO A 153 -9.35 -3.32 -15.44
N ALA A 154 -9.76 -4.40 -14.77
CA ALA A 154 -10.83 -4.34 -13.77
C ALA A 154 -10.43 -3.51 -12.55
N VAL A 155 -9.20 -3.66 -12.06
CA VAL A 155 -8.78 -2.93 -10.86
C VAL A 155 -8.48 -1.47 -11.13
N LEU A 156 -7.88 -1.15 -12.28
CA LEU A 156 -7.70 0.25 -12.67
C LEU A 156 -9.04 0.95 -12.85
N GLN A 157 -10.03 0.28 -13.45
CA GLN A 157 -11.39 0.82 -13.53
C GLN A 157 -11.99 1.08 -12.14
N ARG A 158 -11.82 0.16 -11.19
CA ARG A 158 -12.26 0.38 -9.79
C ARG A 158 -11.52 1.53 -9.12
N LEU A 159 -10.22 1.67 -9.37
CA LEU A 159 -9.43 2.78 -8.84
C LEU A 159 -9.91 4.12 -9.41
N ASP A 160 -10.13 4.20 -10.72
CA ASP A 160 -10.64 5.41 -11.37
C ASP A 160 -12.03 5.76 -10.83
N ALA A 161 -12.91 4.77 -10.65
CA ALA A 161 -14.22 4.95 -10.03
C ALA A 161 -14.09 5.43 -8.57
N ALA A 162 -13.23 4.80 -7.77
CA ALA A 162 -12.99 5.19 -6.38
C ALA A 162 -12.48 6.63 -6.27
N ILE A 163 -11.52 7.03 -7.11
CA ILE A 163 -11.01 8.40 -7.16
C ILE A 163 -12.11 9.38 -7.58
N ALA A 164 -12.92 9.04 -8.59
CA ALA A 164 -14.01 9.88 -9.03
C ALA A 164 -15.07 10.06 -7.93
N THR A 165 -15.49 8.99 -7.27
CA THR A 165 -16.40 9.03 -6.12
C THR A 165 -15.84 9.87 -4.99
N TYR A 166 -14.56 9.68 -4.65
CA TYR A 166 -13.90 10.46 -3.60
C TYR A 166 -13.95 11.95 -3.93
N LYS A 167 -13.54 12.35 -5.14
CA LYS A 167 -13.50 13.75 -5.56
C LYS A 167 -14.88 14.39 -5.66
N ALA A 168 -15.88 13.65 -6.12
CA ALA A 168 -17.21 14.18 -6.37
C ALA A 168 -18.08 14.28 -5.12
N ALA A 169 -17.97 13.30 -4.20
CA ALA A 169 -18.89 13.17 -3.07
C ALA A 169 -18.24 13.38 -1.71
N VAL A 170 -17.00 12.92 -1.52
CA VAL A 170 -16.37 12.88 -0.18
C VAL A 170 -15.53 14.13 0.06
N ALA A 171 -14.60 14.43 -0.83
CA ALA A 171 -13.69 15.57 -0.70
C ALA A 171 -14.39 16.93 -0.52
N PRO A 172 -15.53 17.25 -1.18
CA PRO A 172 -16.22 18.53 -0.98
C PRO A 172 -17.20 18.53 0.21
N SER A 173 -17.36 17.42 0.94
CA SER A 173 -18.28 17.33 2.08
C SER A 173 -17.79 18.18 3.26
N ARG A 174 -18.73 18.66 4.08
CA ARG A 174 -18.39 19.39 5.31
C ARG A 174 -17.75 18.48 6.34
N ASP A 175 -18.14 17.20 6.33
CA ASP A 175 -17.58 16.19 7.21
C ASP A 175 -16.09 15.93 6.91
N ALA A 176 -15.67 15.98 5.64
CA ALA A 176 -14.25 15.87 5.30
C ALA A 176 -13.41 17.03 5.87
N ASP A 177 -13.91 18.27 5.75
CA ASP A 177 -13.28 19.45 6.36
C ASP A 177 -13.20 19.34 7.89
N GLU A 178 -14.31 18.92 8.52
CA GLU A 178 -14.39 18.73 9.97
C GLU A 178 -13.49 17.60 10.46
N GLY A 179 -13.44 16.47 9.74
CA GLY A 179 -12.60 15.32 10.09
C GLY A 179 -11.12 15.69 10.13
N ILE A 180 -10.67 16.47 9.14
CA ILE A 180 -9.28 17.00 9.10
C ILE A 180 -9.05 17.95 10.28
N ARG A 181 -9.96 18.92 10.52
CA ARG A 181 -9.82 19.89 11.61
C ARG A 181 -9.80 19.22 12.97
N ALA A 182 -10.75 18.34 13.25
CA ALA A 182 -10.85 17.62 14.52
C ALA A 182 -9.58 16.80 14.82
N PHE A 183 -9.00 16.17 13.80
CA PHE A 183 -7.75 15.44 13.94
C PHE A 183 -6.57 16.35 14.28
N LEU A 184 -6.44 17.48 13.59
CA LEU A 184 -5.38 18.47 13.87
C LEU A 184 -5.52 19.07 15.28
N ASP A 185 -6.76 19.35 15.68
CA ASP A 185 -7.12 19.88 16.99
C ASP A 185 -7.08 18.82 18.12
N LYS A 186 -6.84 17.54 17.79
CA LYS A 186 -6.86 16.39 18.71
C LYS A 186 -8.16 16.29 19.52
N ARG A 187 -9.29 16.57 18.89
CA ARG A 187 -10.63 16.49 19.48
C ARG A 187 -11.49 15.46 18.74
N ALA A 188 -12.63 15.11 19.33
CA ALA A 188 -13.63 14.34 18.62
C ALA A 188 -14.27 15.19 17.50
N PRO A 189 -14.53 14.60 16.32
CA PRO A 189 -15.23 15.27 15.23
C PRO A 189 -16.73 15.39 15.52
N ALA A 190 -17.33 16.49 15.04
CA ALA A 190 -18.75 16.74 15.09
C ALA A 190 -19.37 16.64 13.69
N TRP A 191 -19.81 15.43 13.33
CA TRP A 191 -20.34 15.16 11.99
C TRP A 191 -21.65 15.89 11.72
N SER A 192 -21.72 16.52 10.55
CA SER A 192 -22.90 17.20 10.02
C SER A 192 -23.70 16.31 9.06
N HIS A 193 -23.12 15.20 8.59
CA HIS A 193 -23.73 14.25 7.62
C HIS A 193 -24.05 14.88 6.26
N HIS A 194 -23.28 15.89 5.85
CA HIS A 194 -23.45 16.69 4.63
C HIS A 194 -22.14 16.98 3.90
#